data_AF-A0A1H6XBD5-F1
#
_entry.id   AF-A0A1H6XBD5-F1
#
_cell.length_a   1.000
_cell.length_b   1.000
_cell.length_c   1.000
_cell.angle_alpha   90.00
_cell.angle_beta   90.00
_cell.angle_gamma   90.00
#
_symmetry.space_group_name_H-M   'P 1'
#
loop_
_entity.id
_entity.type
_entity.pdbx_description
1 polymer ?
#
loop_
_entity_poly.entity_id
_entity_poly.type
_entity_poly.pdbx_seq_one_letter_code
_entity_poly.pdbx_strand_id
1 'polypeptide(L)'
;MASFLNKHQVGIFIFSLILFSYKSSAQRVFVNTIEGVNRSFLYYTNSSNNDYHSDKPVVIILHKNGETARDAFAKILWKSVKEPTIFIFPNAVKNVWNCNGDASLDNDMEFLKFILDDTYNNFHHDRNRVFIFSDKSSECIAQKFRQKYPKLLNDYQTWIQTNNNDSLSALGSVQNLLKKTIQADTTYSLWDNPAVRKKMDPIDSLKEYRLHNRVILEVRYGGFAMLGSVHTGVTDGTYAKLYNAHSFLDIHLTKWMNDSIAWFIDIGRIKVPQTQETTTGGSLRTGGGMVMPLTIGFKYALPRVRVHPYFLLGSGIVQVLVFGGKMNPGAMSSGTRPNLNSEVRMVFHTTIGTGIDLRFAKRFTLGAHLRYIHSANFESAGKVDAIRGFNLNVGLGYILNANSLKKLPFPLINKK
;
A
#
# COMPACT_ATOMS: atom_id res chain seq x y z
N MET A 1 22.69 -5.12 21.42
CA MET A 1 21.52 -6.03 21.45
C MET A 1 21.18 -6.45 20.03
N ALA A 2 21.75 -7.57 19.59
CA ALA A 2 21.45 -8.22 18.33
C ALA A 2 21.38 -9.71 18.61
N SER A 3 20.24 -10.35 18.32
CA SER A 3 20.04 -11.81 18.16
C SER A 3 18.58 -12.15 18.47
N PHE A 4 17.70 -12.00 17.49
CA PHE A 4 16.38 -12.62 17.51
C PHE A 4 16.10 -13.09 16.09
N LEU A 5 16.53 -14.31 15.76
CA LEU A 5 15.93 -15.22 14.77
C LEU A 5 16.79 -16.50 14.75
N ASN A 6 16.15 -17.64 15.03
CA ASN A 6 16.81 -18.94 15.10
C ASN A 6 17.19 -19.43 13.69
N LYS A 7 18.28 -20.21 13.52
CA LYS A 7 18.77 -20.70 12.21
C LYS A 7 17.68 -21.40 11.36
N HIS A 8 16.74 -22.10 12.00
CA HIS A 8 15.61 -22.72 11.32
C HIS A 8 14.59 -21.71 10.75
N GLN A 9 14.40 -20.57 11.41
CA GLN A 9 13.50 -19.51 10.93
C GLN A 9 14.09 -18.77 9.72
N VAL A 10 15.42 -18.63 9.67
CA VAL A 10 16.14 -18.08 8.52
C VAL A 10 16.02 -19.02 7.30
N GLY A 11 16.16 -20.34 7.50
CA GLY A 11 16.01 -21.32 6.43
C GLY A 11 14.62 -21.35 5.81
N ILE A 12 13.56 -21.30 6.63
CA ILE A 12 12.17 -21.24 6.16
C ILE A 12 11.90 -19.94 5.40
N PHE A 13 12.47 -18.81 5.85
CA PHE A 13 12.31 -17.51 5.19
C PHE A 13 13.00 -17.48 3.81
N ILE A 14 14.19 -18.07 3.68
CA ILE A 14 14.90 -18.17 2.39
C ILE A 14 14.15 -19.11 1.44
N PHE A 15 13.67 -20.26 1.92
CA PHE A 15 12.93 -21.22 1.08
C PHE A 15 11.58 -20.66 0.58
N SER A 16 10.89 -19.90 1.44
CA SER A 16 9.67 -19.19 1.03
C SER A 16 9.96 -18.05 0.04
N LEU A 17 11.05 -17.30 0.19
CA LEU A 17 11.49 -16.30 -0.79
C LEU A 17 11.79 -16.90 -2.18
N ILE A 18 12.38 -18.10 -2.23
CA ILE A 18 12.65 -18.82 -3.49
C ILE A 18 11.35 -19.31 -4.14
N LEU A 19 10.39 -19.80 -3.36
CA LEU A 19 9.07 -20.20 -3.85
C LEU A 19 8.24 -19.01 -4.38
N PHE A 20 8.39 -17.81 -3.81
CA PHE A 20 7.73 -16.59 -4.28
C PHE A 20 8.38 -15.94 -5.50
N SER A 21 9.57 -16.37 -5.94
CA SER A 21 10.30 -15.76 -7.06
C SER A 21 10.20 -16.51 -8.39
N TYR A 22 9.49 -17.65 -8.44
CA TYR A 22 9.13 -18.29 -9.71
C TYR A 22 8.00 -17.54 -10.40
N LYS A 23 8.36 -16.69 -11.37
CA LYS A 23 7.42 -16.12 -12.33
C LYS A 23 6.94 -17.22 -13.27
N SER A 24 5.77 -17.78 -12.99
CA SER A 24 5.08 -18.68 -13.93
C SER A 24 4.43 -17.84 -15.03
N SER A 25 5.00 -17.85 -16.23
CA SER A 25 4.36 -17.31 -17.43
C SER A 25 3.44 -18.39 -18.01
N ALA A 26 2.14 -18.30 -17.73
CA ALA A 26 1.16 -19.25 -18.23
C ALA A 26 0.94 -19.04 -19.73
N GLN A 27 1.30 -20.04 -20.55
CA GLN A 27 0.85 -20.16 -21.94
C GLN A 27 -0.64 -20.53 -21.92
N ARG A 28 -1.45 -19.89 -22.76
CA ARG A 28 -2.88 -20.23 -22.90
C ARG A 28 -3.12 -20.80 -24.29
N VAL A 29 -3.81 -21.93 -24.36
CA VAL A 29 -4.25 -22.54 -25.61
C VAL A 29 -5.71 -22.19 -25.80
N PHE A 30 -6.05 -21.59 -26.94
CA PHE A 30 -7.42 -21.30 -27.32
C PHE A 30 -7.84 -22.23 -28.45
N VAL A 31 -9.09 -22.69 -28.43
CA VAL A 31 -9.67 -23.58 -29.44
C VAL A 31 -11.00 -22.98 -29.87
N ASN A 32 -11.22 -22.84 -31.18
CA ASN A 32 -12.49 -22.40 -31.73
C ASN A 32 -12.75 -23.02 -33.11
N THR A 33 -14.00 -23.01 -33.56
CA THR A 33 -14.42 -23.54 -34.87
C THR A 33 -14.50 -22.39 -35.88
N ILE A 34 -13.74 -22.48 -36.99
CA ILE A 34 -13.74 -21.52 -38.10
C ILE A 34 -14.21 -22.25 -39.36
N GLU A 35 -15.34 -21.85 -39.91
CA GLU A 35 -15.99 -22.47 -41.08
C GLU A 35 -16.11 -24.00 -40.96
N GLY A 36 -16.48 -24.49 -39.77
CA GLY A 36 -16.63 -25.93 -39.49
C GLY A 36 -15.34 -26.68 -39.17
N VAL A 37 -14.18 -26.00 -39.18
CA VAL A 37 -12.88 -26.61 -38.83
C VAL A 37 -12.45 -26.17 -37.43
N ASN A 38 -12.09 -27.12 -36.57
CA ASN A 38 -11.53 -26.81 -35.25
C ASN A 38 -10.09 -26.32 -35.38
N ARG A 39 -9.87 -25.07 -35.00
CA ARG A 39 -8.57 -24.38 -35.04
C ARG A 39 -8.12 -24.04 -33.62
N SER A 40 -6.81 -23.94 -33.44
CA SER A 40 -6.23 -23.58 -32.14
C SER A 40 -5.02 -22.66 -32.28
N PHE A 41 -4.79 -21.84 -31.27
CA PHE A 41 -3.62 -20.98 -31.20
C PHE A 41 -3.07 -20.91 -29.77
N LEU A 42 -1.76 -20.70 -29.66
CA LEU A 42 -1.09 -20.40 -28.40
C LEU A 42 -0.98 -18.89 -28.24
N TYR A 43 -1.29 -18.42 -27.04
CA TYR A 43 -1.12 -17.04 -26.63
C TYR A 43 -0.02 -16.96 -25.59
N TYR A 44 0.93 -16.04 -25.82
CA TYR A 44 2.03 -15.76 -24.90
C TYR A 44 2.26 -14.26 -24.80
N THR A 45 2.52 -13.76 -23.60
CA THR A 45 2.99 -12.38 -23.40
C THR A 45 4.28 -12.40 -22.59
N ASN A 46 5.28 -11.64 -23.04
CA ASN A 46 6.55 -11.45 -22.32
C ASN A 46 6.46 -10.35 -21.24
N SER A 47 5.26 -9.84 -20.99
CA SER A 47 5.01 -8.79 -20.02
C SER A 47 5.11 -9.31 -18.58
N SER A 48 5.58 -8.46 -17.66
CA SER A 48 5.67 -8.81 -16.24
C SER A 48 4.29 -8.82 -15.57
N ASN A 49 4.10 -9.60 -14.50
CA ASN A 49 2.81 -9.71 -13.78
C ASN A 49 2.20 -8.39 -13.27
N ASN A 50 2.92 -7.27 -13.33
CA ASN A 50 2.44 -5.94 -12.92
C ASN A 50 2.10 -5.01 -14.09
N ASP A 51 2.33 -5.47 -15.31
CA ASP A 51 2.19 -4.71 -16.54
C ASP A 51 0.83 -5.07 -17.18
N TYR A 52 -0.22 -4.56 -16.51
CA TYR A 52 -1.62 -4.60 -16.94
C TYR A 52 -1.91 -3.59 -18.06
N HIS A 53 -0.88 -3.07 -18.73
CA HIS A 53 -1.08 -2.15 -19.84
C HIS A 53 -1.76 -2.91 -20.98
N SER A 54 -2.95 -2.41 -21.33
CA SER A 54 -3.57 -2.61 -22.63
C SER A 54 -2.67 -2.01 -23.71
N ASP A 55 -3.02 -2.24 -24.98
CA ASP A 55 -2.38 -1.62 -26.14
C ASP A 55 -0.94 -2.10 -26.38
N LYS A 56 -0.70 -3.39 -26.12
CA LYS A 56 0.56 -4.03 -26.50
C LYS A 56 0.55 -4.37 -28.00
N PRO A 57 1.68 -4.24 -28.70
CA PRO A 57 1.82 -4.74 -30.06
C PRO A 57 1.58 -6.26 -30.11
N VAL A 58 1.04 -6.74 -31.24
CA VAL A 58 0.81 -8.16 -31.52
C VAL A 58 1.74 -8.62 -32.62
N VAL A 59 2.37 -9.77 -32.40
CA VAL A 59 3.12 -10.48 -33.44
C VAL A 59 2.55 -11.89 -33.57
N ILE A 60 1.97 -12.19 -34.73
CA ILE A 60 1.53 -13.53 -35.10
C ILE A 60 2.74 -14.28 -35.68
N ILE A 61 3.11 -15.40 -35.09
CA ILE A 61 4.22 -16.26 -35.51
C ILE A 61 3.67 -17.46 -36.28
N LEU A 62 3.84 -17.48 -37.60
CA LEU A 62 3.46 -18.63 -38.42
C LEU A 62 4.57 -19.69 -38.35
N HIS A 63 4.21 -20.91 -37.96
CA HIS A 63 5.13 -22.05 -37.94
C HIS A 63 5.46 -22.50 -39.37
N LYS A 64 6.59 -23.19 -39.55
CA LYS A 64 6.93 -23.82 -40.83
C LYS A 64 5.98 -24.99 -41.14
N ASN A 65 5.72 -25.25 -42.41
CA ASN A 65 4.90 -26.41 -42.80
C ASN A 65 5.51 -27.72 -42.25
N GLY A 66 4.65 -28.55 -41.64
CA GLY A 66 5.03 -29.78 -40.92
C GLY A 66 5.25 -29.60 -39.42
N GLU A 67 5.30 -28.36 -38.92
CA GLU A 67 5.47 -28.06 -37.49
C GLU A 67 4.15 -27.66 -36.82
N THR A 68 4.15 -27.57 -35.48
CA THR A 68 3.03 -27.06 -34.70
C THR A 68 3.35 -25.68 -34.12
N ALA A 69 2.32 -25.00 -33.62
CA ALA A 69 2.47 -23.78 -32.83
C ALA A 69 3.41 -23.94 -31.62
N ARG A 70 3.43 -25.13 -30.99
CA ARG A 70 4.30 -25.42 -29.84
C ARG A 70 5.77 -25.48 -30.26
N ASP A 71 6.05 -26.05 -31.44
CA ASP A 71 7.41 -26.15 -31.96
C ASP A 71 7.94 -24.75 -32.29
N ALA A 72 7.13 -23.91 -32.94
CA ALA A 72 7.46 -22.51 -33.20
C ALA A 72 7.70 -21.71 -31.91
N PHE A 73 6.89 -21.95 -30.88
CA PHE A 73 7.10 -21.34 -29.56
C PHE A 73 8.44 -21.76 -28.94
N ALA A 74 8.79 -23.06 -28.97
CA ALA A 74 9.97 -23.60 -28.31
C ALA A 74 11.30 -23.18 -28.96
N LYS A 75 11.30 -22.85 -30.26
CA LYS A 75 12.52 -22.51 -31.03
C LYS A 75 13.21 -21.21 -30.61
N ILE A 76 12.46 -20.25 -30.08
CA ILE A 76 12.94 -18.89 -29.85
C ILE A 76 12.65 -18.47 -28.42
N LEU A 77 13.61 -17.79 -27.81
CA LEU A 77 13.51 -17.30 -26.43
C LEU A 77 12.66 -16.01 -26.38
N TRP A 78 11.37 -16.10 -26.67
CA TRP A 78 10.44 -14.96 -26.80
C TRP A 78 10.43 -14.00 -25.59
N LYS A 79 10.74 -14.52 -24.40
CA LYS A 79 10.93 -13.70 -23.18
C LYS A 79 12.04 -12.64 -23.29
N SER A 80 12.96 -12.78 -24.25
CA SER A 80 14.09 -11.86 -24.46
C SER A 80 13.76 -10.67 -25.36
N VAL A 81 12.54 -10.58 -25.90
CA VAL A 81 12.08 -9.36 -26.59
C VAL A 81 11.92 -8.24 -25.57
N LYS A 82 12.56 -7.10 -25.83
CA LYS A 82 12.65 -5.98 -24.86
C LYS A 82 11.32 -5.27 -24.64
N GLU A 83 10.52 -5.15 -25.69
CA GLU A 83 9.23 -4.48 -25.64
C GLU A 83 8.13 -5.46 -25.17
N PRO A 84 7.25 -5.08 -24.22
CA PRO A 84 6.07 -5.86 -23.87
C PRO A 84 5.19 -6.10 -25.10
N THR A 85 5.09 -7.35 -25.50
CA THR A 85 4.50 -7.79 -26.76
C THR A 85 3.60 -9.00 -26.52
N ILE A 86 2.54 -9.10 -27.31
CA ILE A 86 1.68 -10.26 -27.39
C ILE A 86 2.15 -11.11 -28.57
N PHE A 87 2.50 -12.36 -28.30
CA PHE A 87 2.89 -13.36 -29.29
C PHE A 87 1.77 -14.38 -29.46
N ILE A 88 1.38 -14.61 -30.70
CA ILE A 88 0.32 -15.57 -31.03
C ILE A 88 0.87 -16.60 -32.00
N PHE A 89 0.68 -17.89 -31.70
CA PHE A 89 1.15 -19.01 -32.51
C PHE A 89 -0.06 -19.82 -32.98
N PRO A 90 -0.63 -19.51 -34.15
CA PRO A 90 -1.73 -20.28 -34.72
C PRO A 90 -1.27 -21.64 -35.25
N ASN A 91 -2.13 -22.66 -35.15
CA ASN A 91 -1.95 -23.93 -35.83
C ASN A 91 -2.63 -23.91 -37.21
N ALA A 92 -1.88 -24.26 -38.24
CA ALA A 92 -2.41 -24.51 -39.57
C ALA A 92 -3.23 -25.81 -39.61
N VAL A 93 -4.18 -25.92 -40.54
CA VAL A 93 -4.91 -27.18 -40.77
C VAL A 93 -3.93 -28.24 -41.26
N LYS A 94 -3.91 -29.40 -40.59
CA LYS A 94 -2.95 -30.48 -40.87
C LYS A 94 -1.48 -30.00 -40.87
N ASN A 95 -1.17 -28.96 -40.10
CA ASN A 95 0.16 -28.35 -40.00
C ASN A 95 0.71 -27.79 -41.33
N VAL A 96 -0.16 -27.43 -42.28
CA VAL A 96 0.25 -26.89 -43.57
C VAL A 96 -0.50 -25.59 -43.86
N TRP A 97 0.26 -24.52 -44.07
CA TRP A 97 -0.21 -23.28 -44.66
C TRP A 97 -0.32 -23.48 -46.18
N ASN A 98 -1.54 -23.48 -46.72
CA ASN A 98 -1.78 -23.71 -48.14
C ASN A 98 -2.17 -22.40 -48.84
N CYS A 99 -1.42 -22.05 -49.89
CA CYS A 99 -1.67 -20.85 -50.70
C CYS A 99 -2.27 -21.16 -52.08
N ASN A 100 -2.47 -22.44 -52.41
CA ASN A 100 -2.85 -22.91 -53.75
C ASN A 100 -4.31 -23.38 -53.83
N GLY A 101 -5.13 -23.13 -52.81
CA GLY A 101 -6.56 -23.47 -52.82
C GLY A 101 -7.40 -22.42 -52.10
N ASP A 102 -8.38 -21.86 -52.81
CA ASP A 102 -9.17 -20.71 -52.36
C ASP A 102 -9.87 -20.96 -51.02
N ALA A 103 -10.54 -22.10 -50.86
CA ALA A 103 -11.26 -22.43 -49.62
C ALA A 103 -10.33 -22.60 -48.40
N SER A 104 -9.16 -23.24 -48.56
CA SER A 104 -8.21 -23.39 -47.44
C SER A 104 -7.53 -22.07 -47.09
N LEU A 105 -7.23 -21.26 -48.11
CA LEU A 105 -6.62 -19.95 -47.94
C LEU A 105 -7.59 -18.99 -47.24
N ASP A 106 -8.86 -18.99 -47.64
CA ASP A 106 -9.90 -18.19 -46.98
C ASP A 106 -10.07 -18.60 -45.52
N ASN A 107 -10.12 -19.90 -45.23
CA ASN A 107 -10.21 -20.40 -43.85
C ASN A 107 -9.02 -19.93 -42.98
N ASP A 108 -7.80 -19.99 -43.52
CA ASP A 108 -6.61 -19.50 -42.82
C ASP A 108 -6.67 -17.99 -42.58
N MET A 109 -7.11 -17.20 -43.55
CA MET A 109 -7.27 -15.75 -43.40
C MET A 109 -8.36 -15.39 -42.39
N GLU A 110 -9.51 -16.06 -42.42
CA GLU A 110 -10.57 -15.88 -41.42
C GLU A 110 -10.09 -16.26 -40.02
N PHE A 111 -9.30 -17.33 -39.90
CA PHE A 111 -8.74 -17.74 -38.62
C PHE A 111 -7.79 -16.68 -38.04
N LEU A 112 -6.90 -16.11 -38.87
CA LEU A 112 -6.00 -15.04 -38.43
C LEU A 112 -6.77 -13.77 -38.02
N LYS A 113 -7.83 -13.41 -38.77
CA LYS A 113 -8.71 -12.30 -38.40
C LYS A 113 -9.43 -12.57 -37.07
N PHE A 114 -9.99 -13.77 -36.91
CA PHE A 114 -10.65 -14.19 -35.68
C PHE A 114 -9.72 -14.07 -34.47
N ILE A 115 -8.46 -14.52 -34.59
CA ILE A 115 -7.47 -14.42 -33.53
C ILE A 115 -7.27 -12.96 -33.08
N LEU A 116 -7.16 -12.03 -34.02
CA LEU A 116 -6.99 -10.61 -33.72
C LEU A 116 -8.26 -10.06 -33.03
N ASP A 117 -9.43 -10.32 -33.59
CA ASP A 117 -10.71 -9.88 -33.01
C ASP A 117 -10.88 -10.40 -31.57
N ASP A 118 -10.65 -11.70 -31.35
CA ASP A 118 -10.74 -12.36 -30.04
C ASP A 118 -9.70 -11.80 -29.05
N THR A 119 -8.46 -11.63 -29.51
CA THR A 119 -7.39 -11.08 -28.67
C THR A 119 -7.66 -9.63 -28.29
N TYR A 120 -8.24 -8.83 -29.19
CA TYR A 120 -8.62 -7.45 -28.88
C TYR A 120 -9.76 -7.39 -27.87
N ASN A 121 -10.78 -8.23 -28.03
CA ASN A 121 -11.94 -8.24 -27.14
C ASN A 121 -11.58 -8.72 -25.73
N ASN A 122 -10.65 -9.68 -25.61
CA ASN A 122 -10.27 -10.26 -24.32
C ASN A 122 -9.08 -9.55 -23.65
N PHE A 123 -8.14 -8.99 -24.43
CA PHE A 123 -6.86 -8.48 -23.92
C PHE A 123 -6.51 -7.05 -24.38
N HIS A 124 -7.33 -6.43 -25.24
CA HIS A 124 -7.19 -5.05 -25.70
C HIS A 124 -5.79 -4.71 -26.23
N HIS A 125 -5.34 -5.41 -27.26
CA HIS A 125 -4.05 -5.14 -27.90
C HIS A 125 -4.08 -3.88 -28.78
N ASP A 126 -2.90 -3.35 -29.17
CA ASP A 126 -2.80 -2.20 -30.08
C ASP A 126 -3.08 -2.62 -31.53
N ARG A 127 -4.28 -2.28 -32.01
CA ARG A 127 -4.73 -2.57 -33.38
C ARG A 127 -3.90 -1.87 -34.47
N ASN A 128 -3.12 -0.85 -34.12
CA ASN A 128 -2.21 -0.19 -35.07
C ASN A 128 -0.87 -0.93 -35.22
N ARG A 129 -0.56 -1.84 -34.30
CA ARG A 129 0.74 -2.51 -34.21
C ARG A 129 0.57 -4.02 -34.23
N VAL A 130 -0.04 -4.50 -35.31
CA VAL A 130 -0.20 -5.92 -35.63
C VAL A 130 0.79 -6.30 -36.71
N PHE A 131 1.58 -7.33 -36.42
CA PHE A 131 2.63 -7.83 -37.31
C PHE A 131 2.50 -9.34 -37.53
N ILE A 132 2.95 -9.81 -38.69
CA ILE A 132 3.13 -11.24 -38.96
C ILE A 132 4.61 -11.54 -39.14
N PHE A 133 5.09 -12.58 -38.47
CA PHE A 133 6.42 -13.13 -38.64
C PHE A 133 6.28 -14.58 -39.14
N SER A 134 6.84 -14.86 -40.31
CA SER A 134 6.61 -16.13 -41.01
C SER A 134 7.92 -16.75 -41.50
N ASP A 135 7.95 -18.06 -41.70
CA ASP A 135 8.98 -18.71 -42.52
C ASP A 135 8.66 -18.51 -44.02
N LYS A 136 9.66 -18.70 -44.89
CA LYS A 136 9.51 -18.64 -46.35
C LYS A 136 8.36 -19.50 -46.89
N SER A 137 8.12 -20.68 -46.31
CA SER A 137 7.00 -21.56 -46.71
C SER A 137 5.61 -21.00 -46.41
N SER A 138 5.52 -20.04 -45.48
CA SER A 138 4.27 -19.44 -45.00
C SER A 138 4.13 -17.95 -45.35
N GLU A 139 5.10 -17.38 -46.06
CA GLU A 139 5.13 -15.96 -46.45
C GLU A 139 3.91 -15.56 -47.29
N CYS A 140 3.45 -16.46 -48.17
CA CYS A 140 2.29 -16.21 -49.01
C CYS A 140 1.01 -15.95 -48.19
N ILE A 141 0.86 -16.56 -47.01
CA ILE A 141 -0.26 -16.28 -46.10
C ILE A 141 -0.20 -14.84 -45.60
N ALA A 142 0.96 -14.36 -45.18
CA ALA A 142 1.13 -12.99 -44.71
C ALA A 142 0.80 -11.96 -45.81
N GLN A 143 1.24 -12.25 -47.04
CA GLN A 143 0.95 -11.41 -48.21
C GLN A 143 -0.56 -11.39 -48.54
N LYS A 144 -1.21 -12.56 -48.60
CA LYS A 144 -2.64 -12.67 -48.89
C LYS A 144 -3.49 -12.06 -47.79
N PHE A 145 -3.11 -12.24 -46.53
CA PHE A 145 -3.76 -11.60 -45.39
C PHE A 145 -3.69 -10.07 -45.48
N ARG A 146 -2.53 -9.50 -45.84
CA ARG A 146 -2.39 -8.06 -46.07
C ARG A 146 -3.28 -7.57 -47.22
N GLN A 147 -3.41 -8.35 -48.29
CA GLN A 147 -4.25 -8.01 -49.44
C GLN A 147 -5.75 -8.02 -49.08
N LYS A 148 -6.22 -9.04 -48.35
CA LYS A 148 -7.63 -9.18 -47.95
C LYS A 148 -8.01 -8.22 -46.81
N TYR A 149 -7.09 -7.99 -45.87
CA TYR A 149 -7.29 -7.20 -44.65
C TYR A 149 -6.24 -6.09 -44.47
N PRO A 150 -6.14 -5.12 -45.39
CA PRO A 150 -5.06 -4.11 -45.39
C PRO A 150 -5.06 -3.20 -44.16
N LYS A 151 -6.21 -3.08 -43.46
CA LYS A 151 -6.35 -2.26 -42.24
C LYS A 151 -5.96 -3.00 -40.96
N LEU A 152 -5.86 -4.33 -40.98
CA LEU A 152 -5.58 -5.14 -39.79
C LEU A 152 -4.10 -5.46 -39.62
N LEU A 153 -3.32 -5.48 -40.72
CA LEU A 153 -1.89 -5.82 -40.68
C LEU A 153 -1.04 -4.60 -41.02
N ASN A 154 -0.22 -4.15 -40.08
CA ASN A 154 0.70 -3.03 -40.32
C ASN A 154 1.88 -3.46 -41.19
N ASP A 155 2.55 -4.56 -40.81
CA ASP A 155 3.65 -5.10 -41.62
C ASP A 155 3.89 -6.59 -41.37
N TYR A 156 4.68 -7.22 -42.23
CA TYR A 156 5.14 -8.59 -42.03
C TYR A 156 6.63 -8.74 -42.34
N GLN A 157 7.25 -9.79 -41.79
CA GLN A 157 8.62 -10.14 -42.09
C GLN A 157 8.78 -11.65 -42.21
N THR A 158 9.54 -12.05 -43.22
CA THR A 158 9.90 -13.45 -43.45
C THR A 158 11.27 -13.71 -42.83
N TRP A 159 11.36 -14.77 -42.03
CA TRP A 159 12.62 -15.30 -41.52
C TRP A 159 13.12 -16.40 -42.42
N ILE A 160 14.38 -16.27 -42.82
CA ILE A 160 15.07 -17.28 -43.61
C ILE A 160 16.01 -17.99 -42.64
N GLN A 161 15.61 -19.18 -42.21
CA GLN A 161 16.44 -19.98 -41.32
C GLN A 161 17.68 -20.46 -42.09
N THR A 162 18.88 -20.02 -41.69
CA THR A 162 20.14 -20.36 -42.36
C THR A 162 20.98 -21.37 -41.58
N ASN A 163 20.81 -21.50 -40.26
CA ASN A 163 21.52 -22.47 -39.41
C ASN A 163 20.73 -22.80 -38.10
N ASN A 164 21.29 -23.63 -37.20
CA ASN A 164 20.66 -24.00 -35.92
C ASN A 164 20.88 -22.97 -34.77
N ASN A 165 21.78 -21.99 -34.91
CA ASN A 165 22.05 -20.93 -33.91
C ASN A 165 21.20 -19.66 -34.10
N ASP A 166 20.00 -19.83 -34.64
CA ASP A 166 19.27 -18.80 -35.41
C ASP A 166 18.18 -18.08 -34.58
N SER A 167 18.05 -18.43 -33.30
CA SER A 167 17.11 -17.80 -32.38
C SER A 167 17.41 -16.31 -32.13
N LEU A 168 18.69 -15.91 -32.15
CA LEU A 168 19.09 -14.49 -31.98
C LEU A 168 18.75 -13.63 -33.19
N SER A 169 18.86 -14.17 -34.40
CA SER A 169 18.51 -13.46 -35.63
C SER A 169 16.99 -13.27 -35.74
N ALA A 170 16.21 -14.29 -35.35
CA ALA A 170 14.77 -14.22 -35.30
C ALA A 170 14.28 -13.20 -34.26
N LEU A 171 14.90 -13.18 -33.07
CA LEU A 171 14.65 -12.15 -32.05
C LEU A 171 14.97 -10.74 -32.57
N GLY A 172 16.10 -10.57 -33.26
CA GLY A 172 16.48 -9.30 -33.88
C GLY A 172 15.48 -8.85 -34.94
N SER A 173 14.99 -9.78 -35.76
CA SER A 173 13.98 -9.52 -36.79
C SER A 173 12.65 -9.06 -36.19
N VAL A 174 12.17 -9.75 -35.15
CA VAL A 174 10.96 -9.33 -34.43
C VAL A 174 11.15 -7.99 -33.74
N GLN A 175 12.32 -7.71 -33.14
CA GLN A 175 12.61 -6.38 -32.59
C GLN A 175 12.62 -5.29 -33.66
N ASN A 176 13.05 -5.61 -34.89
CA ASN A 176 13.03 -4.67 -36.00
C ASN A 176 11.60 -4.42 -36.48
N LEU A 177 10.76 -5.45 -36.59
CA LEU A 177 9.33 -5.32 -36.88
C LEU A 177 8.65 -4.37 -35.89
N LEU A 178 8.86 -4.59 -34.60
CA LEU A 178 8.25 -3.78 -33.53
C LEU A 178 8.65 -2.30 -33.57
N LYS A 179 9.83 -1.98 -34.12
CA LYS A 179 10.34 -0.61 -34.28
C LYS A 179 9.85 0.10 -35.56
N LYS A 180 9.23 -0.62 -36.50
CA LYS A 180 8.78 0.00 -37.75
C LYS A 180 7.68 1.02 -37.47
N THR A 181 7.80 2.17 -38.13
CA THR A 181 6.80 3.23 -38.08
C THR A 181 5.47 2.72 -38.61
N ILE A 182 4.37 3.05 -37.95
CA ILE A 182 3.01 2.66 -38.37
C ILE A 182 2.71 3.33 -39.72
N GLN A 183 2.37 2.53 -40.73
CA GLN A 183 2.04 3.00 -42.08
C GLN A 183 0.55 2.80 -42.42
N ALA A 184 -0.30 2.57 -41.42
CA ALA A 184 -1.72 2.30 -41.65
C ALA A 184 -2.51 3.54 -42.09
N ASP A 185 -3.31 3.40 -43.15
CA ASP A 185 -4.23 4.44 -43.66
C ASP A 185 -5.32 4.84 -42.63
N THR A 186 -5.58 3.99 -41.64
CA THR A 186 -6.51 4.23 -40.55
C THR A 186 -5.83 3.98 -39.22
N THR A 187 -5.73 5.02 -38.39
CA THR A 187 -5.26 4.91 -37.00
C THR A 187 -6.44 4.64 -36.07
N TYR A 188 -6.43 3.47 -35.44
CA TYR A 188 -7.36 3.11 -34.39
C TYR A 188 -7.01 3.85 -33.10
N SER A 189 -8.01 4.37 -32.39
CA SER A 189 -7.81 4.85 -31.03
C SER A 189 -7.34 3.70 -30.15
N LEU A 190 -6.28 3.94 -29.38
CA LEU A 190 -5.85 3.03 -28.32
C LEU A 190 -6.98 2.85 -27.31
N TRP A 191 -7.06 1.66 -26.72
CA TRP A 191 -8.08 1.34 -25.74
C TRP A 191 -7.82 2.10 -24.44
N ASP A 192 -8.74 2.99 -24.10
CA ASP A 192 -8.66 3.74 -22.86
C ASP A 192 -9.29 2.93 -21.72
N ASN A 193 -8.45 2.38 -20.84
CA ASN A 193 -8.93 1.63 -19.69
C ASN A 193 -9.69 2.54 -18.71
N PRO A 194 -11.02 2.39 -18.55
CA PRO A 194 -11.80 3.23 -17.64
C PRO A 194 -11.37 3.06 -16.17
N ALA A 195 -10.72 1.95 -15.82
CA ALA A 195 -10.16 1.71 -14.48
C ALA A 195 -8.77 2.34 -14.28
N VAL A 196 -7.98 2.56 -15.34
CA VAL A 196 -6.65 3.23 -15.22
C VAL A 196 -6.81 4.74 -15.12
N ARG A 197 -7.90 5.34 -15.62
CA ARG A 197 -8.27 6.73 -15.29
C ARG A 197 -8.44 6.97 -13.77
N LYS A 198 -8.53 5.92 -12.94
CA LYS A 198 -8.50 6.01 -11.47
C LYS A 198 -7.11 5.88 -10.82
N LYS A 199 -6.05 5.55 -11.56
CA LYS A 199 -4.69 5.56 -11.00
C LYS A 199 -4.24 7.01 -10.93
N MET A 200 -4.34 7.56 -9.72
CA MET A 200 -3.74 8.85 -9.36
C MET A 200 -2.30 8.91 -9.84
N ASP A 201 -2.01 9.96 -10.59
CA ASP A 201 -0.67 10.37 -11.00
C ASP A 201 0.29 10.36 -9.78
N PRO A 202 1.53 9.86 -9.87
CA PRO A 202 2.49 9.91 -8.75
C PRO A 202 2.63 11.30 -8.11
N ILE A 203 2.47 12.36 -8.91
CA ILE A 203 2.45 13.75 -8.45
C ILE A 203 1.18 14.06 -7.65
N ASP A 204 0.03 13.51 -8.04
CA ASP A 204 -1.23 13.65 -7.31
C ASP A 204 -1.29 12.75 -6.07
N SER A 205 -0.60 11.60 -6.07
CA SER A 205 -0.35 10.80 -4.88
C SER A 205 0.49 11.58 -3.87
N LEU A 206 1.59 12.22 -4.30
CA LEU A 206 2.38 13.09 -3.42
C LEU A 206 1.56 14.27 -2.89
N LYS A 207 0.72 14.92 -3.70
CA LYS A 207 -0.20 15.98 -3.23
C LYS A 207 -1.26 15.46 -2.27
N GLU A 208 -1.76 14.24 -2.49
CA GLU A 208 -2.74 13.63 -1.61
C GLU A 208 -2.13 13.28 -0.24
N TYR A 209 -0.86 12.87 -0.16
CA TYR A 209 -0.20 12.45 1.08
C TYR A 209 0.42 13.59 1.91
N ARG A 210 0.65 14.78 1.33
CA ARG A 210 1.14 15.96 2.09
C ARG A 210 0.28 16.30 3.29
N LEU A 211 0.93 16.74 4.36
CA LEU A 211 0.28 17.14 5.61
C LEU A 211 0.16 18.66 5.72
N HIS A 212 0.90 19.43 4.91
CA HIS A 212 0.87 20.88 4.91
C HIS A 212 -0.55 21.45 4.96
N ASN A 213 -0.78 22.35 5.92
CA ASN A 213 -2.03 23.03 6.15
C ASN A 213 -3.22 22.15 6.56
N ARG A 214 -3.00 20.89 6.91
CA ARG A 214 -4.05 19.98 7.36
C ARG A 214 -4.18 19.98 8.87
N VAL A 215 -5.39 19.69 9.33
CA VAL A 215 -5.70 19.48 10.75
C VAL A 215 -6.01 18.00 10.93
N ILE A 216 -5.43 17.37 11.93
CA ILE A 216 -5.66 15.97 12.28
C ILE A 216 -6.23 15.96 13.69
N LEU A 217 -7.39 15.32 13.85
CA LEU A 217 -7.96 14.99 15.15
C LEU A 217 -7.75 13.50 15.39
N GLU A 218 -7.04 13.16 16.45
CA GLU A 218 -6.67 11.79 16.79
C GLU A 218 -7.17 11.42 18.18
N VAL A 219 -7.68 10.20 18.32
CA VAL A 219 -8.02 9.60 19.61
C VAL A 219 -7.00 8.52 19.88
N ARG A 220 -6.29 8.60 21.01
CA ARG A 220 -5.26 7.63 21.38
C ARG A 220 -5.58 6.94 22.67
N TYR A 221 -5.31 5.64 22.70
CA TYR A 221 -5.51 4.81 23.87
C TYR A 221 -4.28 3.93 24.10
N GLY A 222 -3.93 3.72 25.37
CA GLY A 222 -2.79 2.87 25.68
C GLY A 222 -2.42 2.84 27.15
N GLY A 223 -1.14 2.51 27.36
CA GLY A 223 -0.55 2.21 28.64
C GLY A 223 0.21 3.39 29.25
N PHE A 224 0.04 3.63 30.55
CA PHE A 224 0.88 4.54 31.32
C PHE A 224 1.70 3.78 32.36
N ALA A 225 3.00 4.05 32.39
CA ALA A 225 3.94 3.54 33.38
C ALA A 225 4.48 4.72 34.18
N MET A 226 4.00 4.87 35.42
CA MET A 226 4.53 5.85 36.36
C MET A 226 5.91 5.44 36.86
N LEU A 227 6.84 6.39 36.91
CA LEU A 227 8.12 6.20 37.61
C LEU A 227 7.90 6.41 39.12
N GLY A 228 8.51 5.55 39.93
CA GLY A 228 8.15 5.27 41.33
C GLY A 228 8.33 6.37 42.39
N SER A 229 8.31 7.67 42.04
CA SER A 229 8.46 8.76 43.01
C SER A 229 7.12 9.33 43.53
N VAL A 230 6.10 8.50 43.72
CA VAL A 230 4.81 8.93 44.30
C VAL A 230 4.43 8.00 45.45
N HIS A 231 4.99 8.26 46.63
CA HIS A 231 4.56 7.59 47.87
C HIS A 231 3.47 8.43 48.49
N THR A 232 2.19 8.08 48.28
CA THR A 232 1.08 8.67 49.02
C THR A 232 1.25 8.42 50.52
N GLY A 233 0.80 9.34 51.33
CA GLY A 233 0.77 9.17 52.78
C GLY A 233 0.55 10.52 53.40
N VAL A 234 -0.58 10.75 54.00
CA VAL A 234 -0.77 11.99 54.75
C VAL A 234 -1.30 11.62 56.12
N THR A 235 -1.11 12.55 57.05
CA THR A 235 -1.55 12.62 58.44
C THR A 235 -2.99 12.16 58.74
N ASP A 236 -3.80 11.89 57.71
CA ASP A 236 -5.24 11.57 57.82
C ASP A 236 -5.59 10.11 57.46
N GLY A 237 -4.59 9.26 57.19
CA GLY A 237 -4.75 7.79 57.20
C GLY A 237 -5.36 7.14 55.94
N THR A 238 -5.41 7.83 54.79
CA THR A 238 -5.92 7.26 53.51
C THR A 238 -4.92 7.38 52.34
N TYR A 239 -4.70 6.29 51.59
CA TYR A 239 -3.69 6.20 50.51
C TYR A 239 -4.31 6.02 49.12
N ALA A 240 -4.14 6.95 48.15
CA ALA A 240 -4.51 6.70 46.75
C ALA A 240 -3.38 6.03 45.97
N LYS A 241 -3.50 4.74 45.64
CA LYS A 241 -2.47 3.98 44.92
C LYS A 241 -2.37 4.38 43.44
N LEU A 242 -1.65 5.47 43.17
CA LEU A 242 -1.42 5.96 41.79
C LEU A 242 -0.47 5.08 40.97
N TYR A 243 0.39 4.29 41.62
CA TYR A 243 1.35 3.41 40.94
C TYR A 243 0.68 2.36 40.03
N ASN A 244 -0.60 2.04 40.26
CA ASN A 244 -1.38 1.05 39.51
C ASN A 244 -2.27 1.72 38.41
N ALA A 245 -2.03 3.01 38.12
CA ALA A 245 -2.67 3.72 37.03
C ALA A 245 -2.02 3.35 35.69
N HIS A 246 -2.63 2.38 34.99
CA HIS A 246 -2.06 1.82 33.77
C HIS A 246 -2.72 2.25 32.47
N SER A 247 -3.88 2.90 32.49
CA SER A 247 -4.59 3.26 31.26
C SER A 247 -4.57 4.76 30.99
N PHE A 248 -4.23 5.13 29.77
CA PHE A 248 -4.22 6.48 29.25
C PHE A 248 -5.14 6.59 28.03
N LEU A 249 -5.96 7.64 28.01
CA LEU A 249 -6.78 8.02 26.86
C LEU A 249 -6.50 9.49 26.56
N ASP A 250 -6.21 9.85 25.32
CA ASP A 250 -6.10 11.24 24.90
C ASP A 250 -6.88 11.55 23.63
N ILE A 251 -7.21 12.84 23.51
CA ILE A 251 -7.65 13.47 22.27
C ILE A 251 -6.56 14.45 21.85
N HIS A 252 -6.01 14.21 20.67
CA HIS A 252 -4.88 14.94 20.14
C HIS A 252 -5.25 15.67 18.86
N LEU A 253 -5.16 17.00 18.88
CA LEU A 253 -5.36 17.86 17.73
C LEU A 253 -3.99 18.31 17.20
N THR A 254 -3.71 18.10 15.92
CA THR A 254 -2.49 18.56 15.26
C THR A 254 -2.82 19.44 14.08
N LYS A 255 -2.18 20.60 13.93
CA LYS A 255 -2.25 21.43 12.72
C LYS A 255 -0.86 21.58 12.13
N TRP A 256 -0.72 21.11 10.91
CA TRP A 256 0.52 21.15 10.15
C TRP A 256 0.72 22.51 9.51
N MET A 257 1.85 23.14 9.80
CA MET A 257 2.29 24.39 9.21
C MET A 257 3.05 24.15 7.90
N ASN A 258 3.78 23.04 7.83
CA ASN A 258 4.40 22.49 6.61
C ASN A 258 4.39 20.95 6.69
N ASP A 259 5.07 20.25 5.79
CA ASP A 259 5.09 18.76 5.78
C ASP A 259 5.97 18.15 6.88
N SER A 260 6.69 18.97 7.65
CA SER A 260 7.61 18.53 8.71
C SER A 260 7.29 19.11 10.09
N ILE A 261 6.57 20.23 10.20
CA ILE A 261 6.34 20.94 11.45
C ILE A 261 4.84 21.17 11.64
N ALA A 262 4.36 20.80 12.83
CA ALA A 262 3.00 21.06 13.28
C ALA A 262 3.00 21.60 14.71
N TRP A 263 1.97 22.37 15.05
CA TRP A 263 1.61 22.55 16.46
C TRP A 263 0.57 21.51 16.84
N PHE A 264 0.51 21.16 18.13
CA PHE A 264 -0.50 20.26 18.65
C PHE A 264 -1.10 20.75 19.97
N ILE A 265 -2.32 20.30 20.25
CA ILE A 265 -3.00 20.39 21.54
C ILE A 265 -3.43 18.98 21.91
N ASP A 266 -3.22 18.60 23.17
CA ASP A 266 -3.46 17.26 23.66
C ASP A 266 -4.20 17.32 25.00
N ILE A 267 -5.33 16.61 25.09
CA ILE A 267 -6.14 16.50 26.31
C ILE A 267 -6.18 15.03 26.69
N GLY A 268 -5.43 14.67 27.73
CA GLY A 268 -5.32 13.30 28.22
C GLY A 268 -6.12 13.05 29.49
N ARG A 269 -6.36 11.77 29.74
CA ARG A 269 -6.96 11.23 30.96
C ARG A 269 -6.20 9.97 31.38
N ILE A 270 -5.63 10.00 32.56
CA ILE A 270 -5.05 8.84 33.24
C ILE A 270 -6.07 8.34 34.25
N LYS A 271 -6.48 7.08 34.12
CA LYS A 271 -7.42 6.47 35.05
C LYS A 271 -6.67 6.07 36.32
N VAL A 272 -7.12 6.58 37.46
CA VAL A 272 -6.60 6.18 38.77
C VAL A 272 -7.47 5.07 39.34
N PRO A 273 -6.89 3.98 39.88
CA PRO A 273 -7.63 2.90 40.53
C PRO A 273 -8.47 3.38 41.73
N GLN A 274 -9.62 2.73 41.97
CA GLN A 274 -10.56 3.04 43.05
C GLN A 274 -10.26 2.25 44.33
N THR A 275 -9.01 2.25 44.79
CA THR A 275 -8.60 1.52 45.99
C THR A 275 -7.76 2.42 46.88
N GLN A 276 -8.27 2.69 48.08
CA GLN A 276 -7.47 3.28 49.15
C GLN A 276 -7.28 2.26 50.28
N GLU A 277 -6.02 2.11 50.72
CA GLU A 277 -5.72 1.42 51.97
C GLU A 277 -5.85 2.43 53.12
N THR A 278 -6.35 1.98 54.26
CA THR A 278 -6.27 2.74 55.51
C THR A 278 -5.05 2.29 56.31
N THR A 279 -4.47 3.18 57.11
CA THR A 279 -3.38 2.87 58.05
C THR A 279 -3.71 1.73 59.03
N THR A 280 -5.00 1.40 59.20
CA THR A 280 -5.52 0.33 60.07
C THR A 280 -5.75 -1.01 59.37
N GLY A 281 -5.28 -1.20 58.13
CA GLY A 281 -5.37 -2.49 57.41
C GLY A 281 -6.74 -2.78 56.77
N GLY A 282 -7.63 -1.80 56.72
CA GLY A 282 -8.91 -1.88 56.00
C GLY A 282 -8.78 -1.40 54.56
N SER A 283 -9.47 -2.07 53.63
CA SER A 283 -9.63 -1.57 52.26
C SER A 283 -10.90 -0.71 52.17
N LEU A 284 -10.77 0.50 51.65
CA LEU A 284 -11.89 1.41 51.45
C LEU A 284 -12.12 1.69 49.97
N ARG A 285 -13.37 1.48 49.52
CA ARG A 285 -13.84 1.91 48.21
C ARG A 285 -14.24 3.37 48.28
N THR A 286 -13.40 4.25 47.77
CA THR A 286 -13.72 5.67 47.58
C THR A 286 -14.24 5.93 46.17
N GLY A 287 -14.89 7.09 45.95
CA GLY A 287 -14.94 7.67 44.60
C GLY A 287 -13.49 7.80 44.11
N GLY A 288 -13.20 7.41 42.88
CA GLY A 288 -11.81 7.29 42.41
C GLY A 288 -11.03 8.62 42.34
N GLY A 289 -9.94 8.62 41.58
CA GLY A 289 -9.24 9.84 41.19
C GLY A 289 -9.17 9.99 39.68
N MET A 290 -8.81 11.18 39.20
CA MET A 290 -8.50 11.41 37.80
C MET A 290 -7.28 12.32 37.66
N VAL A 291 -6.37 11.96 36.75
CA VAL A 291 -5.28 12.84 36.33
C VAL A 291 -5.55 13.26 34.89
N MET A 292 -5.58 14.56 34.62
CA MET A 292 -5.85 15.14 33.31
C MET A 292 -4.68 16.03 32.87
N PRO A 293 -3.75 15.53 32.05
CA PRO A 293 -2.76 16.37 31.38
C PRO A 293 -3.37 17.14 30.19
N LEU A 294 -3.17 18.45 30.14
CA LEU A 294 -3.43 19.32 28.99
C LEU A 294 -2.10 19.83 28.46
N THR A 295 -1.73 19.50 27.23
CA THR A 295 -0.43 19.87 26.64
C THR A 295 -0.60 20.65 25.35
N ILE A 296 0.23 21.68 25.14
CA ILE A 296 0.42 22.37 23.86
C ILE A 296 1.88 22.26 23.46
N GLY A 297 2.18 22.11 22.18
CA GLY A 297 3.56 22.01 21.75
C GLY A 297 3.76 21.91 20.24
N PHE A 298 4.98 21.50 19.87
CA PHE A 298 5.39 21.31 18.48
C PHE A 298 5.72 19.85 18.20
N LYS A 299 5.41 19.44 16.98
CA LYS A 299 5.67 18.12 16.42
C LYS A 299 6.53 18.30 15.17
N TYR A 300 7.65 17.59 15.11
CA TYR A 300 8.57 17.56 13.98
C TYR A 300 8.57 16.16 13.34
N ALA A 301 8.04 16.01 12.12
CA ALA A 301 8.08 14.78 11.36
C ALA A 301 9.19 14.75 10.32
N LEU A 302 9.83 13.59 10.21
CA LEU A 302 10.81 13.30 9.18
C LEU A 302 10.11 13.08 7.83
N PRO A 303 10.64 13.63 6.73
CA PRO A 303 10.01 13.55 5.41
C PRO A 303 10.07 12.12 4.86
N ARG A 304 8.98 11.38 5.01
CA ARG A 304 8.77 10.05 4.42
C ARG A 304 7.30 9.92 4.00
N VAL A 305 7.05 9.40 2.79
CA VAL A 305 5.77 9.59 2.06
C VAL A 305 4.55 8.96 2.74
N ARG A 306 4.68 7.77 3.35
CA ARG A 306 3.53 7.01 3.89
C ARG A 306 3.58 6.82 5.41
N VAL A 307 4.79 6.74 5.93
CA VAL A 307 5.11 6.51 7.34
C VAL A 307 5.88 7.71 7.82
N HIS A 308 5.38 8.42 8.83
CA HIS A 308 5.95 9.66 9.33
C HIS A 308 6.46 9.45 10.76
N PRO A 309 7.73 9.05 10.93
CA PRO A 309 8.38 9.12 12.22
C PRO A 309 8.45 10.59 12.65
N TYR A 310 8.20 10.86 13.92
CA TYR A 310 8.22 12.22 14.43
C TYR A 310 8.78 12.30 15.85
N PHE A 311 9.17 13.51 16.23
CA PHE A 311 9.47 13.92 17.59
C PHE A 311 8.48 15.00 18.02
N LEU A 312 8.10 15.02 19.28
CA LEU A 312 7.28 16.08 19.85
C LEU A 312 7.90 16.63 21.13
N LEU A 313 7.66 17.92 21.36
CA LEU A 313 8.01 18.63 22.56
C LEU A 313 6.83 19.54 22.91
N GLY A 314 6.40 19.53 24.16
CA GLY A 314 5.33 20.40 24.62
C GLY A 314 5.38 20.66 26.11
N SER A 315 4.56 21.59 26.54
CA SER A 315 4.34 21.92 27.94
C SER A 315 2.86 22.19 28.18
N GLY A 316 2.46 22.20 29.45
CA GLY A 316 1.10 22.54 29.82
C GLY A 316 0.85 22.29 31.28
N ILE A 317 -0.37 21.86 31.61
CA ILE A 317 -0.79 21.63 32.98
C ILE A 317 -1.24 20.18 33.20
N VAL A 318 -0.96 19.64 34.38
CA VAL A 318 -1.54 18.40 34.87
C VAL A 318 -2.49 18.73 35.99
N GLN A 319 -3.76 18.41 35.80
CA GLN A 319 -4.77 18.51 36.85
C GLN A 319 -4.94 17.14 37.52
N VAL A 320 -4.96 17.14 38.86
CA VAL A 320 -5.27 15.96 39.67
C VAL A 320 -6.56 16.25 40.43
N LEU A 321 -7.54 15.36 40.24
CA LEU A 321 -8.82 15.35 40.91
C LEU A 321 -8.87 14.14 41.84
N VAL A 322 -9.05 14.36 43.13
CA VAL A 322 -9.27 13.30 44.12
C VAL A 322 -10.71 13.41 44.59
N PHE A 323 -11.53 12.40 44.33
CA PHE A 323 -12.91 12.38 44.81
C PHE A 323 -12.98 11.82 46.23
N GLY A 324 -13.74 12.49 47.08
CA GLY A 324 -14.04 12.01 48.43
C GLY A 324 -14.83 10.69 48.41
N GLY A 325 -14.68 9.87 49.45
CA GLY A 325 -15.45 8.65 49.67
C GLY A 325 -16.44 8.77 50.83
N LYS A 326 -17.47 7.91 50.86
CA LYS A 326 -18.29 7.68 52.05
C LYS A 326 -17.98 6.29 52.60
N MET A 327 -17.64 6.18 53.89
CA MET A 327 -17.50 4.89 54.57
C MET A 327 -18.88 4.24 54.80
N ASN A 328 -18.94 2.91 54.72
CA ASN A 328 -20.13 2.16 55.14
C ASN A 328 -20.30 2.31 56.67
N PRO A 329 -21.49 2.70 57.16
CA PRO A 329 -21.72 3.00 58.58
C PRO A 329 -21.55 1.81 59.53
N GLY A 330 -21.51 0.57 59.03
CA GLY A 330 -21.31 -0.63 59.85
C GLY A 330 -19.86 -0.98 60.21
N ALA A 331 -18.87 -0.19 59.78
CA ALA A 331 -17.44 -0.51 59.94
C ALA A 331 -16.68 0.39 60.95
N MET A 332 -17.35 1.28 61.69
CA MET A 332 -16.70 2.17 62.66
C MET A 332 -17.35 2.07 64.05
N SER A 333 -16.56 1.76 65.07
CA SER A 333 -16.97 1.64 66.47
C SER A 333 -16.95 2.97 67.25
N SER A 334 -16.55 4.08 66.63
CA SER A 334 -16.61 5.41 67.24
C SER A 334 -17.20 6.44 66.25
N GLY A 335 -18.09 7.28 66.76
CA GLY A 335 -19.00 8.16 65.99
C GLY A 335 -18.37 9.30 65.18
N THR A 336 -17.09 9.22 64.83
CA THR A 336 -16.42 10.24 64.02
C THR A 336 -16.32 9.75 62.58
N ARG A 337 -17.27 10.19 61.73
CA ARG A 337 -17.19 9.95 60.27
C ARG A 337 -16.04 10.79 59.70
N PRO A 338 -14.99 10.21 59.10
CA PRO A 338 -14.01 11.01 58.38
C PRO A 338 -14.69 11.65 57.16
N ASN A 339 -14.73 12.98 57.13
CA ASN A 339 -15.22 13.74 55.98
C ASN A 339 -14.12 13.76 54.92
N LEU A 340 -14.20 12.86 53.94
CA LEU A 340 -13.28 12.84 52.80
C LEU A 340 -13.68 13.96 51.84
N ASN A 341 -13.01 15.11 51.93
CA ASN A 341 -13.21 16.23 51.01
C ASN A 341 -12.62 15.92 49.63
N SER A 342 -13.28 16.36 48.56
CA SER A 342 -12.71 16.33 47.22
C SER A 342 -11.66 17.43 47.05
N GLU A 343 -10.53 17.10 46.43
CA GLU A 343 -9.43 18.04 46.22
C GLU A 343 -9.08 18.14 44.73
N VAL A 344 -8.81 19.36 44.27
CA VAL A 344 -8.39 19.66 42.89
C VAL A 344 -7.07 20.41 42.93
N ARG A 345 -6.06 19.91 42.23
CA ARG A 345 -4.72 20.52 42.15
C ARG A 345 -4.23 20.57 40.72
N MET A 346 -3.41 21.58 40.40
CA MET A 346 -2.83 21.78 39.07
C MET A 346 -1.36 22.13 39.19
N VAL A 347 -0.52 21.57 38.32
CA VAL A 347 0.90 21.91 38.20
C VAL A 347 1.30 22.00 36.73
N PHE A 348 2.37 22.72 36.44
CA PHE A 348 2.96 22.71 35.11
C PHE A 348 3.67 21.39 34.82
N HIS A 349 3.65 20.97 33.56
CA HIS A 349 4.47 19.86 33.08
C HIS A 349 5.12 20.18 31.75
N THR A 350 6.18 19.42 31.47
CA THR A 350 6.80 19.32 30.16
C THR A 350 6.71 17.90 29.66
N THR A 351 6.74 17.74 28.35
CA THR A 351 6.69 16.43 27.72
C THR A 351 7.54 16.39 26.47
N ILE A 352 8.24 15.27 26.32
CA ILE A 352 8.98 14.92 25.11
C ILE A 352 8.48 13.55 24.64
N GLY A 353 8.42 13.35 23.34
CA GLY A 353 7.95 12.09 22.81
C GLY A 353 8.41 11.85 21.38
N THR A 354 8.18 10.63 20.94
CA THR A 354 8.38 10.20 19.57
C THR A 354 7.24 9.29 19.16
N GLY A 355 7.01 9.17 17.86
CA GLY A 355 6.01 8.26 17.36
C GLY A 355 6.13 8.06 15.87
N ILE A 356 5.23 7.24 15.34
CA ILE A 356 5.13 6.93 13.92
C ILE A 356 3.67 7.04 13.54
N ASP A 357 3.38 7.92 12.57
CA ASP A 357 2.04 8.01 11.96
C ASP A 357 2.05 7.33 10.59
N LEU A 358 1.20 6.33 10.41
CA LEU A 358 0.91 5.69 9.14
C LEU A 358 -0.40 6.23 8.58
N ARG A 359 -0.33 6.91 7.44
CA ARG A 359 -1.54 7.28 6.70
C ARG A 359 -1.98 6.13 5.80
N PHE A 360 -3.03 5.42 6.21
CA PHE A 360 -3.52 4.26 5.47
C PHE A 360 -4.65 4.61 4.49
N ALA A 361 -5.31 5.75 4.66
CA ALA A 361 -6.34 6.24 3.75
C ALA A 361 -6.27 7.77 3.59
N LYS A 362 -7.02 8.31 2.62
CA LYS A 362 -7.05 9.76 2.36
C LYS A 362 -7.41 10.59 3.59
N ARG A 363 -8.30 10.10 4.44
CA ARG A 363 -8.76 10.83 5.63
C ARG A 363 -8.33 10.22 6.95
N PHE A 364 -7.60 9.11 6.95
CA PHE A 364 -7.33 8.37 8.19
C PHE A 364 -5.84 8.09 8.39
N THR A 365 -5.41 8.22 9.65
CA THR A 365 -4.06 7.92 10.13
C THR A 365 -4.14 6.92 11.28
N LEU A 366 -3.17 6.03 11.36
CA LEU A 366 -2.92 5.16 12.51
C LEU A 366 -1.58 5.56 13.11
N GLY A 367 -1.55 5.79 14.40
CA GLY A 367 -0.36 6.25 15.12
C GLY A 367 0.10 5.27 16.19
N ALA A 368 1.40 5.19 16.40
CA ALA A 368 2.00 4.61 17.60
C ALA A 368 2.89 5.66 18.27
N HIS A 369 2.71 5.88 19.56
CA HIS A 369 3.24 7.05 20.26
C HIS A 369 3.90 6.64 21.56
N LEU A 370 5.13 7.08 21.79
CA LEU A 370 5.85 6.98 23.04
C LEU A 370 6.12 8.38 23.58
N ARG A 371 5.70 8.65 24.81
CA ARG A 371 5.82 9.98 25.41
C ARG A 371 6.29 9.88 26.85
N TYR A 372 7.21 10.74 27.24
CA TYR A 372 7.57 10.99 28.62
C TYR A 372 6.87 12.25 29.12
N ILE A 373 6.20 12.16 30.27
CA ILE A 373 5.57 13.28 30.96
C ILE A 373 6.38 13.59 32.20
N HIS A 374 6.66 14.87 32.44
CA HIS A 374 7.39 15.35 33.61
C HIS A 374 6.68 16.57 34.22
N SER A 375 5.94 16.38 35.31
CA SER A 375 5.37 17.50 36.05
C SER A 375 6.35 18.11 37.05
N ALA A 376 6.15 19.40 37.32
CA ALA A 376 6.66 20.07 38.51
C ALA A 376 6.05 19.43 39.77
N ASN A 377 6.63 19.77 40.93
CA ASN A 377 6.15 19.25 42.19
C ASN A 377 4.83 19.94 42.60
N PHE A 378 3.90 19.20 43.22
CA PHE A 378 2.67 19.77 43.78
C PHE A 378 2.93 20.35 45.18
N GLU A 379 2.26 21.45 45.53
CA GLU A 379 2.32 22.07 46.87
C GLU A 379 1.49 21.31 47.93
N SER A 380 1.55 19.97 47.95
CA SER A 380 0.70 19.04 48.75
C SER A 380 -0.66 18.74 48.13
N ALA A 381 -0.69 17.68 47.31
CA ALA A 381 -1.90 17.05 46.78
C ALA A 381 -1.92 15.59 47.26
N GLY A 382 -2.30 15.31 48.51
CA GLY A 382 -2.30 13.93 49.03
C GLY A 382 -0.99 13.14 48.79
N LYS A 383 0.18 13.69 49.17
CA LYS A 383 1.53 13.13 48.95
C LYS A 383 1.83 12.70 47.47
N VAL A 384 1.09 13.25 46.52
CA VAL A 384 1.48 13.20 45.10
C VAL A 384 2.49 14.29 44.86
N ASP A 385 3.78 13.93 44.92
CA ASP A 385 4.84 14.92 44.74
C ASP A 385 4.93 15.37 43.29
N ALA A 386 4.87 14.46 42.31
CA ALA A 386 4.88 14.79 40.89
C ALA A 386 4.29 13.64 40.05
N ILE A 387 3.78 13.94 38.86
CA ILE A 387 3.41 12.96 37.84
C ILE A 387 4.54 12.86 36.82
N ARG A 388 5.28 11.74 36.87
CA ARG A 388 6.40 11.44 35.97
C ARG A 388 6.26 10.02 35.44
N GLY A 389 6.35 9.84 34.13
CA GLY A 389 6.14 8.51 33.55
C GLY A 389 6.21 8.44 32.04
N PHE A 390 6.23 7.20 31.54
CA PHE A 390 6.16 6.88 30.12
C PHE A 390 4.74 6.48 29.74
N ASN A 391 4.31 6.97 28.59
CA ASN A 391 3.03 6.72 27.99
C ASN A 391 3.27 6.06 26.62
N LEU A 392 2.69 4.88 26.41
CA LEU A 392 2.73 4.16 25.14
C LEU A 392 1.31 3.99 24.61
N ASN A 393 1.00 4.68 23.52
CA ASN A 393 -0.34 4.75 22.95
C ASN A 393 -0.39 4.28 21.50
N VAL A 394 -1.56 3.78 21.11
CA VAL A 394 -1.95 3.65 19.70
C VAL A 394 -3.12 4.59 19.41
N GLY A 395 -3.10 5.21 18.25
CA GLY A 395 -4.03 6.27 17.87
C GLY A 395 -4.72 6.01 16.54
N LEU A 396 -5.98 6.45 16.44
CA LEU A 396 -6.69 6.58 15.17
C LEU A 396 -7.01 8.06 14.93
N GLY A 397 -6.48 8.61 13.85
CA GLY A 397 -6.64 10.01 13.46
C GLY A 397 -7.50 10.19 12.22
N TYR A 398 -8.24 11.30 12.22
CA TYR A 398 -9.03 11.79 11.09
C TYR A 398 -8.48 13.13 10.60
N ILE A 399 -8.25 13.22 9.29
CA ILE A 399 -7.71 14.41 8.63
C ILE A 399 -8.85 15.30 8.14
N LEU A 400 -9.01 16.45 8.80
CA LEU A 400 -9.88 17.53 8.35
C LEU A 400 -9.26 18.22 7.13
N ASN A 401 -10.10 18.68 6.20
CA ASN A 401 -9.70 19.36 4.96
C ASN A 401 -8.79 18.54 4.02
N ALA A 402 -8.89 17.21 4.03
CA ALA A 402 -8.12 16.32 3.15
C ALA A 402 -8.33 16.57 1.63
N ASN A 403 -9.36 17.34 1.25
CA ASN A 403 -9.69 17.70 -0.13
C ASN A 403 -9.25 19.13 -0.52
N SER A 404 -8.71 19.93 0.40
CA SER A 404 -8.35 21.32 0.10
C SER A 404 -7.03 21.39 -0.67
N LEU A 405 -7.12 21.67 -1.97
CA LEU A 405 -5.97 21.88 -2.88
C LEU A 405 -5.42 23.31 -2.84
N LYS A 406 -5.64 24.08 -1.76
CA LYS A 406 -5.18 25.48 -1.70
C LYS A 406 -3.69 25.55 -2.06
N LYS A 407 -3.41 26.36 -3.09
CA LYS A 407 -2.18 26.46 -3.86
C LYS A 407 -0.94 26.31 -2.97
N LEU A 408 -0.11 25.32 -3.30
CA LEU A 408 1.23 25.20 -2.76
C LEU A 408 1.95 26.54 -2.99
N PRO A 409 2.65 27.11 -2.00
CA PRO A 409 3.33 28.40 -2.14
C PRO A 409 4.52 28.38 -3.10
N PHE A 410 4.85 27.23 -3.69
CA PHE A 410 5.93 27.08 -4.65
C PHE A 410 5.42 26.40 -5.92
N PRO A 411 5.58 27.01 -7.10
CA PRO A 411 5.35 26.32 -8.37
C PRO A 411 6.39 25.20 -8.48
N LEU A 412 5.92 23.96 -8.57
CA LEU A 412 6.78 22.84 -8.92
C LEU A 412 7.23 23.05 -10.37
N ILE A 413 8.52 23.31 -10.55
CA ILE A 413 9.17 23.44 -11.85
C ILE A 413 8.92 22.13 -12.60
N ASN A 414 8.08 22.19 -13.64
CA ASN A 414 7.95 21.12 -14.62
C ASN A 414 9.29 20.97 -15.33
N LYS A 415 10.05 19.93 -15.01
CA LYS A 415 11.12 19.48 -15.91
C LYS A 415 10.44 18.78 -17.09
N LYS A 416 10.63 19.37 -18.27
CA LYS A 416 10.26 18.83 -19.58
C LYS A 416 10.93 17.48 -19.82
#